data_AF-A0A176ZZW4-F1
#
_entry.id   AF-A0A176ZZW4-F1
#
_cell.length_a   1.000
_cell.length_b   1.000
_cell.length_c   1.000
_cell.angle_alpha   90.00
_cell.angle_beta   90.00
_cell.angle_gamma   90.00
#
_symmetry.space_group_name_H-M   'P 1'
#
loop_
_entity.id
_entity.type
_entity.pdbx_description
1 polymer ?
#
loop_
_entity_poly.entity_id
_entity_poly.type
_entity_poly.pdbx_seq_one_letter_code
_entity_poly.pdbx_strand_id
1 'polypeptide(L)'
;MSGGTFAFFRFSVILLLVNLAWTARSNSLLVHKHAAELLGPQFNSNIDRGEREIYIGLIFCFWYDIVAWVLSILDSCVLLVYMGLIDLGVVAALIPAVYWQSTYIPRWKSACKSATSWQVSNASDESWFTVLAKLQKPADPDPKGCCEKYVETWIFTVAVIVIFSIFGILNILAGARNQLFTLYGLKRPWSTDMIRNRTFLRTLLKYLLLPFYIIWHFFVFPRTRAKWYFCYRYCVKVIYRHRGRRSSSTARLVQDNPPYENNTIFRDTYSDRLSRLLILDISTLIASNLHYTDIQSLSLASSHIRETLFPTGNIRHHTAHFRLNSCNLTGKTRCWHCQIQLCDGCGFERELRDTPTSLHLEDCKPRCTTCYKDTTSGQSSCKCRPYLTKQMVCVNCRKLPSEVLVTHRDARDRAKLERSLMQPVPCSHCGAGLETDGPRWWVCTRCERECANHIHPGWAPKSAV
;
A
#
# COMPACT_ATOMS: atom_id res chain seq x y z
N MET A 1 -31.35 22.77 -11.26
CA MET A 1 -29.97 22.26 -11.09
C MET A 1 -29.07 23.45 -10.80
N SER A 2 -28.18 23.37 -9.83
CA SER A 2 -27.19 24.43 -9.60
C SER A 2 -26.07 24.35 -10.64
N GLY A 3 -25.40 25.46 -10.94
CA GLY A 3 -24.27 25.49 -11.88
C GLY A 3 -23.17 24.47 -11.58
N GLY A 4 -22.98 24.11 -10.31
CA GLY A 4 -22.06 23.06 -9.89
C GLY A 4 -22.40 21.66 -10.44
N THR A 5 -23.69 21.33 -10.59
CA THR A 5 -24.10 20.05 -11.18
C THR A 5 -23.79 20.00 -12.68
N PHE A 6 -24.06 21.09 -13.41
CA PHE A 6 -23.72 21.18 -14.84
C PHE A 6 -22.21 21.13 -15.07
N ALA A 7 -21.42 21.81 -14.24
CA ALA A 7 -19.97 21.77 -14.32
C ALA A 7 -19.42 20.34 -14.14
N PHE A 8 -19.98 19.55 -13.23
CA PHE A 8 -19.56 18.15 -13.04
C PHE A 8 -19.84 17.28 -14.28
N PHE A 9 -21.05 17.40 -14.86
CA PHE A 9 -21.42 16.63 -16.04
C PHE A 9 -20.59 17.03 -17.27
N ARG A 10 -20.37 18.33 -17.51
CA ARG A 10 -19.48 18.81 -18.58
C ARG A 10 -18.07 18.26 -18.41
N PHE A 11 -17.50 18.28 -17.20
CA PHE A 11 -16.18 17.68 -16.96
C PHE A 11 -16.08 16.21 -17.40
N SER A 12 -17.14 15.43 -17.17
CA SER A 12 -17.18 14.02 -17.61
C SER A 12 -17.23 13.90 -19.14
N VAL A 13 -17.92 14.82 -19.81
CA VAL A 13 -17.99 14.89 -21.28
C VAL A 13 -16.66 15.32 -21.89
N ILE A 14 -15.90 16.21 -21.25
CA ILE A 14 -14.53 16.57 -21.69
C ILE A 14 -13.67 15.30 -21.84
N LEU A 15 -13.71 14.37 -20.88
CA LEU A 15 -12.93 13.14 -20.95
C LEU A 15 -13.31 12.26 -22.15
N LEU A 16 -14.61 12.19 -22.48
CA LEU A 16 -15.11 11.50 -23.66
C LEU A 16 -14.65 12.20 -24.95
N LEU A 17 -14.80 13.54 -25.01
CA LEU A 17 -14.45 14.35 -26.16
C LEU A 17 -12.95 14.32 -26.48
N VAL A 18 -12.06 14.27 -25.49
CA VAL A 18 -10.61 14.13 -25.74
C VAL A 18 -10.33 12.87 -26.56
N ASN A 19 -10.88 11.73 -26.15
CA ASN A 19 -10.63 10.47 -26.84
C ASN A 19 -11.21 10.49 -28.27
N LEU A 20 -12.45 10.98 -28.42
CA LEU A 20 -13.13 11.05 -29.70
C LEU A 20 -12.46 12.02 -30.67
N ALA A 21 -12.10 13.22 -30.21
CA ALA A 21 -11.50 14.25 -31.07
C ALA A 21 -10.11 13.81 -31.58
N TRP A 22 -9.30 13.14 -30.76
CA TRP A 22 -8.01 12.61 -31.21
C TRP A 22 -8.17 11.41 -32.14
N THR A 23 -9.17 10.56 -31.90
CA THR A 23 -9.49 9.45 -32.82
C THR A 23 -9.94 9.97 -34.17
N ALA A 24 -10.88 10.94 -34.20
CA ALA A 24 -11.34 11.59 -35.42
C ALA A 24 -10.20 12.30 -36.16
N ARG A 25 -9.29 12.98 -35.43
CA ARG A 25 -8.08 13.57 -36.02
C ARG A 25 -7.22 12.52 -36.71
N SER A 26 -6.97 11.39 -36.05
CA SER A 26 -6.16 10.31 -36.63
C SER A 26 -6.80 9.75 -37.90
N ASN A 27 -8.12 9.56 -37.89
CA ASN A 27 -8.86 9.05 -39.04
C ASN A 27 -8.84 10.04 -40.20
N SER A 28 -9.15 11.32 -39.95
CA SER A 28 -9.13 12.37 -40.96
C SER A 28 -7.74 12.54 -41.60
N LEU A 29 -6.67 12.52 -40.78
CA LEU A 29 -5.30 12.58 -41.30
C LEU A 29 -4.93 11.35 -42.14
N LEU A 30 -5.41 10.15 -41.75
CA LEU A 30 -5.18 8.93 -42.51
C LEU A 30 -5.87 8.99 -43.89
N VAL A 31 -7.14 9.41 -43.91
CA VAL A 31 -7.90 9.60 -45.16
C VAL A 31 -7.24 10.66 -46.05
N HIS A 32 -6.81 11.78 -45.47
CA HIS A 32 -6.15 12.85 -46.22
C HIS A 32 -4.79 12.43 -46.78
N LYS A 33 -3.98 11.71 -45.99
CA LYS A 33 -2.66 11.23 -46.40
C LYS A 33 -2.74 10.21 -47.55
N HIS A 34 -3.79 9.38 -47.56
CA HIS A 34 -4.03 8.36 -48.58
C HIS A 34 -5.26 8.70 -49.43
N ALA A 35 -5.38 9.98 -49.80
CA ALA A 35 -6.52 10.49 -50.55
C ALA A 35 -6.67 9.80 -51.91
N ALA A 36 -5.56 9.50 -52.59
CA ALA A 36 -5.58 8.85 -53.90
C ALA A 36 -6.19 7.44 -53.83
N GLU A 37 -5.90 6.69 -52.77
CA GLU A 37 -6.39 5.32 -52.58
C GLU A 37 -7.78 5.28 -51.93
N LEU A 38 -8.07 6.17 -50.97
CA LEU A 38 -9.29 6.12 -50.15
C LEU A 38 -10.44 6.99 -50.68
N LEU A 39 -10.17 7.95 -51.56
CA LEU A 39 -11.18 8.84 -52.18
C LEU A 39 -11.33 8.59 -53.68
N GLY A 40 -10.89 7.42 -54.16
CA GLY A 40 -11.09 7.01 -55.55
C GLY A 40 -12.58 6.98 -55.95
N PRO A 41 -12.89 7.10 -57.25
CA PRO A 41 -14.26 7.19 -57.75
C PRO A 41 -15.13 5.96 -57.42
N GLN A 42 -14.51 4.83 -57.06
CA GLN A 42 -15.19 3.62 -56.62
C GLN A 42 -15.78 3.70 -55.21
N PHE A 43 -15.34 4.66 -54.39
CA PHE A 43 -15.80 4.83 -53.01
C PHE A 43 -16.79 6.00 -52.87
N ASN A 44 -17.46 6.05 -51.73
CA ASN A 44 -18.45 7.10 -51.45
C ASN A 44 -17.77 8.48 -51.40
N SER A 45 -18.23 9.40 -52.23
CA SER A 45 -17.70 10.77 -52.33
C SER A 45 -17.82 11.58 -51.04
N ASN A 46 -18.66 11.16 -50.09
CA ASN A 46 -18.82 11.82 -48.79
C ASN A 46 -17.75 11.47 -47.77
N ILE A 47 -16.80 10.56 -48.05
CA ILE A 47 -15.78 10.12 -47.07
C ILE A 47 -14.88 11.29 -46.64
N ASP A 48 -14.33 12.06 -47.59
CA ASP A 48 -13.47 13.23 -47.28
C ASP A 48 -14.22 14.25 -46.41
N ARG A 49 -15.45 14.58 -46.84
CA ARG A 49 -16.28 15.57 -46.16
C ARG A 49 -16.71 15.09 -44.78
N GLY A 50 -17.14 13.85 -44.65
CA GLY A 50 -17.56 13.25 -43.38
C GLY A 50 -16.44 13.25 -42.35
N GLU A 51 -15.27 12.73 -42.70
CA GLU A 51 -14.14 12.65 -41.77
C GLU A 51 -13.58 14.04 -41.40
N ARG A 52 -13.50 14.96 -42.36
CA ARG A 52 -13.02 16.33 -42.09
C ARG A 52 -13.96 17.10 -41.18
N GLU A 53 -15.27 17.06 -41.45
CA GLU A 53 -16.26 17.82 -40.68
C GLU A 53 -16.43 17.25 -39.26
N ILE A 54 -16.36 15.92 -39.11
CA ILE A 54 -16.33 15.28 -37.78
C ILE A 54 -15.08 15.68 -36.99
N TYR A 55 -13.91 15.68 -37.62
CA TYR A 55 -12.67 16.12 -36.96
C TYR A 55 -12.77 17.58 -36.48
N ILE A 56 -13.16 18.51 -37.36
CA ILE A 56 -13.30 19.93 -37.02
C ILE A 56 -14.36 20.11 -35.92
N GLY A 57 -15.52 19.48 -36.10
CA GLY A 57 -16.63 19.55 -35.15
C GLY A 57 -16.24 19.05 -33.76
N LEU A 58 -15.64 17.86 -33.64
CA LEU A 58 -15.27 17.29 -32.34
C LEU A 58 -14.12 18.03 -31.65
N ILE A 59 -13.15 18.58 -32.39
CA ILE A 59 -12.11 19.44 -31.81
C ILE A 59 -12.71 20.74 -31.29
N PHE A 60 -13.62 21.35 -32.05
CA PHE A 60 -14.34 22.53 -31.58
C PHE A 60 -15.13 22.20 -30.32
N CYS A 61 -15.88 21.09 -30.30
CA CYS A 61 -16.63 20.62 -29.13
C CYS A 61 -15.73 20.49 -27.90
N PHE A 62 -14.55 19.87 -28.05
CA PHE A 62 -13.62 19.68 -26.94
C PHE A 62 -13.17 21.00 -26.32
N TRP A 63 -12.70 21.95 -27.13
CA TRP A 63 -12.24 23.25 -26.62
C TRP A 63 -13.39 24.10 -26.09
N TYR A 64 -14.52 24.09 -26.77
CA TYR A 64 -15.72 24.78 -26.32
C TYR A 64 -16.21 24.22 -24.97
N ASP A 65 -16.25 22.90 -24.78
CA ASP A 65 -16.74 22.31 -23.54
C ASP A 65 -15.83 22.59 -22.34
N ILE A 66 -14.50 22.76 -22.56
CA ILE A 66 -13.59 23.29 -21.54
C ILE A 66 -14.01 24.72 -21.13
N VAL A 67 -14.27 25.59 -22.10
CA VAL A 67 -14.68 26.98 -21.83
C VAL A 67 -16.04 27.00 -21.13
N ALA A 68 -17.01 26.25 -21.64
CA ALA A 68 -18.35 26.14 -21.10
C ALA A 68 -18.36 25.52 -19.69
N TRP A 69 -17.46 24.57 -19.41
CA TRP A 69 -17.25 24.02 -18.07
C TRP A 69 -16.84 25.12 -17.08
N VAL A 70 -15.85 25.95 -17.43
CA VAL A 70 -15.41 27.08 -16.59
C VAL A 70 -16.54 28.10 -16.42
N LEU A 71 -17.24 28.45 -17.50
CA LEU A 71 -18.36 29.40 -17.45
C LEU A 71 -19.55 28.86 -16.64
N SER A 72 -19.78 27.54 -16.62
CA SER A 72 -20.84 26.91 -15.81
C SER A 72 -20.60 27.06 -14.30
N ILE A 73 -19.34 27.24 -13.88
CA ILE A 73 -19.00 27.50 -12.47
C ILE A 73 -19.46 28.91 -12.04
N LEU A 74 -19.59 29.85 -12.98
CA LEU A 74 -20.08 31.20 -12.70
C LEU A 74 -21.58 31.23 -12.33
N ASP A 75 -22.34 30.18 -12.67
CA ASP A 75 -23.78 30.05 -12.35
C ASP A 75 -24.63 31.25 -12.78
N SER A 76 -24.22 31.95 -13.85
CA SER A 76 -24.96 33.10 -14.39
C SER A 76 -26.08 32.63 -15.31
N CYS A 77 -27.29 33.13 -15.06
CA CYS A 77 -28.49 32.76 -15.83
C CYS A 77 -28.37 33.11 -17.31
N VAL A 78 -27.80 34.29 -17.62
CA VAL A 78 -27.60 34.75 -18.99
C VAL A 78 -26.56 33.88 -19.70
N LEU A 79 -25.45 33.55 -19.01
CA LEU A 79 -24.43 32.65 -19.56
C LEU A 79 -24.99 31.25 -19.83
N LEU A 80 -25.86 30.74 -18.95
CA LEU A 80 -26.53 29.45 -19.17
C LEU A 80 -27.36 29.47 -20.46
N VAL A 81 -28.15 30.52 -20.73
CA VAL A 81 -28.90 30.62 -21.99
C VAL A 81 -27.96 30.65 -23.20
N TYR A 82 -26.89 31.46 -23.17
CA TYR A 82 -25.92 31.52 -24.26
C TYR A 82 -25.20 30.19 -24.50
N MET A 83 -24.73 29.54 -23.44
CA MET A 83 -24.13 28.21 -23.55
C MET A 83 -25.13 27.21 -24.12
N GLY A 84 -26.39 27.26 -23.70
CA GLY A 84 -27.40 26.35 -24.23
C GLY A 84 -27.69 26.57 -25.71
N LEU A 85 -27.69 27.81 -26.19
CA LEU A 85 -27.80 28.13 -27.63
C LEU A 85 -26.57 27.64 -28.42
N ILE A 86 -25.36 27.82 -27.89
CA ILE A 86 -24.14 27.32 -28.54
C ILE A 86 -24.14 25.79 -28.57
N ASP A 87 -24.57 25.11 -27.50
CA ASP A 87 -24.68 23.65 -27.46
C ASP A 87 -25.62 23.14 -28.58
N LEU A 88 -26.76 23.80 -28.79
CA LEU A 88 -27.69 23.47 -29.89
C LEU A 88 -27.10 23.80 -31.27
N GLY A 89 -26.33 24.88 -31.39
CA GLY A 89 -25.60 25.20 -32.62
C GLY A 89 -24.55 24.15 -32.98
N VAL A 90 -23.82 23.65 -31.98
CA VAL A 90 -22.88 22.53 -32.12
C VAL A 90 -23.59 21.27 -32.59
N VAL A 91 -24.73 20.95 -31.99
CA VAL A 91 -25.58 19.82 -32.42
C VAL A 91 -25.98 19.97 -33.88
N ALA A 92 -26.47 21.14 -34.28
CA ALA A 92 -26.86 21.42 -35.66
C ALA A 92 -25.70 21.25 -36.65
N ALA A 93 -24.46 21.60 -36.25
CA ALA A 93 -23.27 21.43 -37.08
C ALA A 93 -22.80 19.96 -37.17
N LEU A 94 -22.95 19.15 -36.11
CA LEU A 94 -22.53 17.75 -36.10
C LEU A 94 -23.50 16.81 -36.82
N ILE A 95 -24.79 17.13 -36.88
CA ILE A 95 -25.80 16.28 -37.53
C ILE A 95 -25.46 15.98 -39.00
N PRO A 96 -25.14 16.95 -39.87
CA PRO A 96 -24.72 16.68 -41.24
C PRO A 96 -23.48 15.78 -41.33
N ALA A 97 -22.51 15.97 -40.43
CA ALA A 97 -21.27 15.21 -40.41
C ALA A 97 -21.52 13.72 -40.09
N VAL A 98 -22.33 13.45 -39.06
CA VAL A 98 -22.78 12.10 -38.69
C VAL A 98 -23.65 11.46 -39.78
N TYR A 99 -24.48 12.27 -40.46
CA TYR A 99 -25.28 11.82 -41.59
C TYR A 99 -24.38 11.37 -42.76
N TRP A 100 -23.38 12.16 -43.15
CA TRP A 100 -22.42 11.77 -44.19
C TRP A 100 -21.66 10.50 -43.81
N GLN A 101 -21.18 10.38 -42.57
CA GLN A 101 -20.55 9.16 -42.08
C GLN A 101 -21.47 7.94 -42.20
N SER A 102 -22.77 8.09 -41.92
CA SER A 102 -23.74 6.99 -42.01
C SER A 102 -23.96 6.47 -43.43
N THR A 103 -23.49 7.20 -44.47
CA THR A 103 -23.59 6.76 -45.86
C THR A 103 -22.53 5.74 -46.26
N TYR A 104 -21.43 5.61 -45.51
CA TYR A 104 -20.37 4.63 -45.78
C TYR A 104 -19.99 3.75 -44.59
N ILE A 105 -20.32 4.16 -43.36
CA ILE A 105 -20.12 3.36 -42.15
C ILE A 105 -21.41 2.60 -41.82
N PRO A 106 -21.35 1.28 -41.53
CA PRO A 106 -22.52 0.57 -41.05
C PRO A 106 -22.98 1.09 -39.69
N ARG A 107 -24.29 1.08 -39.42
CA ARG A 107 -24.85 1.62 -38.16
C ARG A 107 -24.61 0.73 -36.92
N TRP A 108 -24.22 -0.52 -37.12
CA TRP A 108 -24.16 -1.53 -36.07
C TRP A 108 -22.84 -2.31 -36.16
N LYS A 109 -22.21 -2.61 -35.01
CA LYS A 109 -20.97 -3.39 -34.98
C LYS A 109 -21.14 -4.79 -35.58
N SER A 110 -22.33 -5.39 -35.45
CA SER A 110 -22.63 -6.71 -36.02
C SER A 110 -22.55 -6.75 -37.55
N ALA A 111 -22.79 -5.62 -38.22
CA ALA A 111 -22.67 -5.51 -39.67
C ALA A 111 -21.20 -5.45 -40.15
N CYS A 112 -20.23 -5.23 -39.25
CA CYS A 112 -18.81 -5.32 -39.58
C CYS A 112 -18.32 -6.75 -39.84
N LYS A 113 -19.16 -7.78 -39.60
CA LYS A 113 -18.83 -9.16 -40.03
C LYS A 113 -18.64 -9.26 -41.55
N SER A 114 -19.33 -8.43 -42.32
CA SER A 114 -19.19 -8.33 -43.78
C SER A 114 -18.38 -7.10 -44.20
N ALA A 115 -17.41 -6.65 -43.38
CA ALA A 115 -16.60 -5.47 -43.68
C ALA A 115 -15.81 -5.61 -45.00
N THR A 116 -15.42 -6.83 -45.39
CA THR A 116 -14.70 -7.12 -46.64
C THR A 116 -15.57 -6.96 -47.89
N SER A 117 -16.89 -7.10 -47.76
CA SER A 117 -17.85 -6.98 -48.86
C SER A 117 -18.76 -5.75 -48.73
N TRP A 118 -18.45 -4.84 -47.80
CA TRP A 118 -19.28 -3.67 -47.53
C TRP A 118 -19.09 -2.61 -48.62
N GLN A 119 -20.18 -2.24 -49.29
CA GLN A 119 -20.21 -1.23 -50.36
C GLN A 119 -19.17 -1.45 -51.47
N VAL A 120 -18.96 -2.70 -51.84
CA VAL A 120 -18.12 -3.07 -52.99
C VAL A 120 -18.88 -2.70 -54.27
N SER A 121 -18.32 -1.78 -55.06
CA SER A 121 -18.86 -1.45 -56.37
C SER A 121 -18.43 -2.49 -57.42
N ASN A 122 -19.18 -2.67 -58.50
CA ASN A 122 -18.78 -3.59 -59.60
C ASN A 122 -17.43 -3.21 -60.25
N ALA A 123 -16.90 -2.02 -60.00
CA ALA A 123 -15.63 -1.53 -60.52
C ALA A 123 -14.44 -1.75 -59.57
N SER A 124 -14.70 -2.20 -58.34
CA SER A 124 -13.69 -2.39 -57.31
C SER A 124 -13.84 -3.76 -56.68
N ASP A 125 -12.81 -4.60 -56.68
CA ASP A 125 -12.87 -5.92 -56.03
C ASP A 125 -12.76 -5.85 -54.50
N GLU A 126 -12.43 -4.68 -53.94
CA GLU A 126 -12.13 -4.50 -52.50
C GLU A 126 -13.03 -3.46 -51.85
N SER A 127 -13.48 -3.74 -50.62
CA SER A 127 -14.20 -2.75 -49.81
C SER A 127 -13.28 -1.65 -49.29
N TRP A 128 -13.86 -0.49 -48.97
CA TRP A 128 -13.13 0.63 -48.37
C TRP A 128 -12.39 0.24 -47.10
N PHE A 129 -13.01 -0.56 -46.21
CA PHE A 129 -12.38 -1.05 -44.99
C PHE A 129 -11.21 -2.01 -45.24
N THR A 130 -11.23 -2.74 -46.37
CA THR A 130 -10.12 -3.63 -46.76
C THR A 130 -8.91 -2.82 -47.17
N VAL A 131 -9.12 -1.80 -48.01
CA VAL A 131 -8.05 -0.87 -48.41
C VAL A 131 -7.51 -0.12 -47.19
N LEU A 132 -8.40 0.37 -46.32
CA LEU A 132 -8.03 1.08 -45.10
C LEU A 132 -7.17 0.21 -44.15
N ALA A 133 -7.53 -1.05 -43.95
CA ALA A 133 -6.79 -1.98 -43.11
C ALA A 133 -5.38 -2.27 -43.66
N LYS A 134 -5.25 -2.45 -44.98
CA LYS A 134 -3.95 -2.64 -45.65
C LYS A 134 -3.04 -1.42 -45.48
N LEU A 135 -3.59 -0.22 -45.58
CA LEU A 135 -2.83 1.03 -45.40
C LEU A 135 -2.40 1.24 -43.93
N GLN A 136 -3.25 0.87 -42.97
CA GLN A 136 -2.96 1.06 -41.55
C GLN A 136 -1.97 0.01 -41.01
N LYS A 137 -2.12 -1.26 -41.40
CA LYS A 137 -1.27 -2.38 -40.97
C LYS A 137 -1.02 -3.34 -42.13
N PRO A 138 0.00 -3.10 -42.97
CA PRO A 138 0.26 -3.92 -44.16
C PRO A 138 0.57 -5.40 -43.85
N ALA A 139 1.19 -5.67 -42.70
CA ALA A 139 1.62 -7.02 -42.32
C ALA A 139 0.47 -7.93 -41.83
N ASP A 140 -0.62 -7.33 -41.32
CA ASP A 140 -1.78 -8.04 -40.77
C ASP A 140 -3.03 -7.16 -40.89
N PRO A 141 -3.64 -7.09 -42.09
CA PRO A 141 -4.80 -6.26 -42.33
C PRO A 141 -6.04 -6.85 -41.62
N ASP A 142 -6.65 -6.06 -40.74
CA ASP A 142 -7.90 -6.39 -40.05
C ASP A 142 -9.04 -5.41 -40.47
N PRO A 143 -9.74 -5.69 -41.59
CA PRO A 143 -10.86 -4.85 -42.07
C PRO A 143 -12.01 -4.78 -41.08
N LYS A 144 -12.25 -5.87 -40.33
CA LYS A 144 -13.33 -5.96 -39.35
C LYS A 144 -13.04 -5.05 -38.16
N GLY A 145 -11.84 -5.10 -37.59
CA GLY A 145 -11.44 -4.22 -36.49
C GLY A 145 -11.44 -2.75 -36.89
N CYS A 146 -11.04 -2.43 -38.12
CA CYS A 146 -11.13 -1.07 -38.66
C CYS A 146 -12.60 -0.62 -38.73
N CYS A 147 -13.49 -1.44 -39.31
CA CYS A 147 -14.93 -1.16 -39.34
C CYS A 147 -15.49 -0.93 -37.93
N GLU A 148 -15.24 -1.84 -36.98
CA GLU A 148 -15.77 -1.74 -35.61
C GLU A 148 -15.32 -0.45 -34.91
N LYS A 149 -14.07 -0.01 -35.13
CA LYS A 149 -13.54 1.25 -34.58
C LYS A 149 -14.25 2.48 -35.17
N TYR A 150 -14.53 2.49 -36.46
CA TYR A 150 -15.28 3.57 -37.11
C TYR A 150 -16.73 3.61 -36.63
N VAL A 151 -17.39 2.45 -36.53
CA VAL A 151 -18.75 2.34 -35.97
C VAL A 151 -18.79 2.84 -34.53
N GLU A 152 -17.80 2.47 -33.71
CA GLU A 152 -17.70 2.91 -32.32
C GLU A 152 -17.56 4.44 -32.21
N THR A 153 -16.69 5.03 -33.02
CA THR A 153 -16.51 6.49 -33.09
C THR A 153 -17.81 7.19 -33.51
N TRP A 154 -18.51 6.62 -34.48
CA TRP A 154 -19.81 7.12 -34.94
C TRP A 154 -20.88 7.05 -33.85
N ILE A 155 -21.03 5.91 -33.15
CA ILE A 155 -21.98 5.74 -32.03
C ILE A 155 -21.68 6.75 -30.92
N PHE A 156 -20.41 6.90 -30.52
CA PHE A 156 -20.06 7.85 -29.48
C PHE A 156 -20.29 9.31 -29.90
N THR A 157 -20.09 9.64 -31.19
CA THR A 157 -20.43 10.97 -31.71
C THR A 157 -21.94 11.22 -31.64
N VAL A 158 -22.76 10.23 -31.99
CA VAL A 158 -24.23 10.31 -31.79
C VAL A 158 -24.58 10.53 -30.32
N ALA A 159 -23.90 9.83 -29.40
CA ALA A 159 -24.10 10.03 -27.96
C ALA A 159 -23.72 11.47 -27.52
N VAL A 160 -22.63 12.03 -28.04
CA VAL A 160 -22.25 13.43 -27.81
C VAL A 160 -23.34 14.39 -28.30
N ILE A 161 -23.89 14.17 -29.50
CA ILE A 161 -25.01 14.97 -30.04
C ILE A 161 -26.21 14.94 -29.09
N VAL A 162 -26.59 13.77 -28.60
CA VAL A 162 -27.72 13.63 -27.65
C VAL A 162 -27.42 14.36 -26.34
N ILE A 163 -26.22 14.19 -25.78
CA ILE A 163 -25.83 14.84 -24.52
C ILE A 163 -25.83 16.37 -24.67
N PHE A 164 -25.24 16.91 -25.74
CA PHE A 164 -25.24 18.35 -26.01
C PHE A 164 -26.65 18.88 -26.26
N SER A 165 -27.54 18.11 -26.89
CA SER A 165 -28.95 18.50 -27.06
C SER A 165 -29.64 18.64 -25.70
N ILE A 166 -29.44 17.67 -24.81
CA ILE A 166 -29.98 17.69 -23.44
C ILE A 166 -29.41 18.88 -22.66
N PHE A 167 -28.08 19.10 -22.71
CA PHE A 167 -27.46 20.25 -22.06
C PHE A 167 -27.98 21.57 -22.61
N GLY A 168 -28.13 21.69 -23.93
CA GLY A 168 -28.67 22.86 -24.59
C GLY A 168 -30.04 23.25 -24.05
N ILE A 169 -30.97 22.29 -24.05
CA ILE A 169 -32.33 22.47 -23.55
C ILE A 169 -32.34 22.79 -22.05
N LEU A 170 -31.61 22.01 -21.24
CA LEU A 170 -31.59 22.21 -19.78
C LEU A 170 -30.96 23.55 -19.38
N ASN A 171 -29.90 23.99 -20.08
CA ASN A 171 -29.26 25.28 -19.85
C ASN A 171 -30.19 26.45 -20.19
N ILE A 172 -30.91 26.37 -21.33
CA ILE A 172 -31.92 27.38 -21.72
C ILE A 172 -33.06 27.43 -20.70
N LEU A 173 -33.61 26.28 -20.31
CA LEU A 173 -34.70 26.22 -19.33
C LEU A 173 -34.27 26.72 -17.95
N ALA A 174 -33.07 26.36 -17.50
CA ALA A 174 -32.53 26.82 -16.22
C ALA A 174 -32.28 28.33 -16.22
N GLY A 175 -31.71 28.87 -17.30
CA GLY A 175 -31.47 30.30 -17.45
C GLY A 175 -32.77 31.12 -17.55
N ALA A 176 -33.77 30.62 -18.30
CA ALA A 176 -35.03 31.32 -18.53
C ALA A 176 -35.97 31.33 -17.32
N ARG A 177 -35.87 30.36 -16.40
CA ARG A 177 -36.71 30.29 -15.19
C ARG A 177 -36.42 31.38 -14.15
N ASN A 178 -35.24 32.01 -14.19
CA ASN A 178 -34.90 33.03 -13.22
C ASN A 178 -35.48 34.39 -13.63
N GLN A 179 -36.30 34.99 -12.76
CA GLN A 179 -36.97 36.29 -12.97
C GLN A 179 -36.00 37.46 -13.23
N LEU A 180 -34.71 37.27 -13.00
CA LEU A 180 -33.64 38.22 -13.32
C LEU A 180 -33.32 38.29 -14.83
N PHE A 181 -33.88 37.40 -15.65
CA PHE A 181 -33.76 37.45 -17.10
C PHE A 181 -34.64 38.56 -17.69
N THR A 182 -34.20 39.81 -17.52
CA THR A 182 -34.75 40.96 -18.24
C THR A 182 -33.95 41.21 -19.52
N LEU A 183 -34.61 41.70 -20.59
CA LEU A 183 -33.96 42.08 -21.85
C LEU A 183 -32.79 43.06 -21.66
N TYR A 184 -32.82 43.86 -20.58
CA TYR A 184 -31.71 44.73 -20.17
C TYR A 184 -30.49 43.97 -19.65
N GLY A 185 -30.68 42.84 -18.95
CA GLY A 185 -29.59 41.96 -18.49
C GLY A 185 -28.82 41.29 -19.63
N LEU A 186 -29.45 41.11 -20.80
CA LEU A 186 -28.80 40.57 -22.00
C LEU A 186 -27.68 41.49 -22.53
N LYS A 187 -27.79 42.81 -22.33
CA LYS A 187 -26.79 43.80 -22.81
C LYS A 187 -25.56 43.92 -21.90
N ARG A 188 -25.62 43.46 -20.64
CA ARG A 188 -24.49 43.47 -19.71
C ARG A 188 -24.40 42.13 -18.96
N PRO A 189 -23.95 41.05 -19.64
CA PRO A 189 -23.85 39.72 -19.03
C PRO A 189 -22.83 39.64 -17.89
N TRP A 190 -21.91 40.61 -17.80
CA TRP A 190 -20.83 40.68 -16.83
C TRP A 190 -21.07 41.86 -15.89
N SER A 191 -21.93 41.71 -14.88
CA SER A 191 -21.97 42.72 -13.82
C SER A 191 -20.66 42.64 -13.02
N THR A 192 -20.05 43.79 -12.76
CA THR A 192 -18.77 43.95 -12.06
C THR A 192 -18.77 43.38 -10.64
N ASP A 193 -19.94 43.07 -10.07
CA ASP A 193 -20.07 42.53 -8.72
C ASP A 193 -19.64 41.07 -8.60
N MET A 194 -19.65 40.28 -9.69
CA MET A 194 -19.21 38.88 -9.63
C MET A 194 -17.70 38.72 -9.40
N ILE A 195 -16.88 39.62 -9.98
CA ILE A 195 -15.41 39.49 -9.95
C ILE A 195 -14.84 39.87 -8.57
N ARG A 196 -15.54 40.71 -7.80
CA ARG A 196 -15.07 41.19 -6.49
C ARG A 196 -15.31 40.21 -5.34
N ASN A 197 -16.00 39.09 -5.57
CA ASN A 197 -16.39 38.20 -4.49
C ASN A 197 -15.29 37.17 -4.19
N ARG A 198 -14.56 37.32 -3.06
CA ARG A 198 -13.53 36.35 -2.61
C ARG A 198 -14.04 34.91 -2.48
N THR A 199 -15.35 34.71 -2.30
CA THR A 199 -15.97 33.38 -2.28
C THR A 199 -15.94 32.69 -3.65
N PHE A 200 -15.88 33.45 -4.74
CA PHE A 200 -15.77 32.93 -6.10
C PHE A 200 -14.45 32.18 -6.32
N LEU A 201 -13.31 32.79 -5.96
CA LEU A 201 -11.99 32.16 -6.12
C LEU A 201 -11.89 30.85 -5.33
N ARG A 202 -12.44 30.81 -4.11
CA ARG A 202 -12.48 29.60 -3.27
C ARG A 202 -13.35 28.51 -3.88
N THR A 203 -14.47 28.90 -4.51
CA THR A 203 -15.41 27.98 -5.15
C THR A 203 -14.84 27.44 -6.46
N LEU A 204 -14.24 28.31 -7.28
CA LEU A 204 -13.49 27.95 -8.49
C LEU A 204 -12.34 26.99 -8.16
N LEU A 205 -11.53 27.31 -7.14
CA LEU A 205 -10.43 26.43 -6.72
C LEU A 205 -10.95 25.08 -6.22
N LYS A 206 -12.07 25.06 -5.49
CA LYS A 206 -12.70 23.81 -5.03
C LYS A 206 -13.14 22.94 -6.22
N TYR A 207 -13.84 23.52 -7.20
CA TYR A 207 -14.33 22.76 -8.37
C TYR A 207 -13.25 22.44 -9.39
N LEU A 208 -12.17 23.23 -9.47
CA LEU A 208 -11.01 22.92 -10.29
C LEU A 208 -10.19 21.79 -9.66
N LEU A 209 -9.99 21.80 -8.33
CA LEU A 209 -9.24 20.75 -7.63
C LEU A 209 -10.03 19.47 -7.39
N LEU A 210 -11.36 19.50 -7.33
CA LEU A 210 -12.21 18.33 -7.11
C LEU A 210 -12.00 17.21 -8.15
N PRO A 211 -12.03 17.45 -9.47
CA PRO A 211 -11.76 16.41 -10.46
C PRO A 211 -10.32 15.91 -10.39
N PHE A 212 -9.34 16.78 -10.14
CA PHE A 212 -7.95 16.35 -9.87
C PHE A 212 -7.88 15.46 -8.64
N TYR A 213 -8.61 15.79 -7.57
CA TYR A 213 -8.70 15.00 -6.36
C TYR A 213 -9.35 13.64 -6.62
N ILE A 214 -10.42 13.57 -7.42
CA ILE A 214 -11.07 12.30 -7.80
C ILE A 214 -10.12 11.46 -8.65
N ILE A 215 -9.50 12.02 -9.69
CA ILE A 215 -8.54 11.31 -10.54
C ILE A 215 -7.36 10.81 -9.71
N TRP A 216 -6.81 11.68 -8.85
CA TRP A 216 -5.73 11.33 -7.96
C TRP A 216 -6.14 10.20 -7.01
N HIS A 217 -7.28 10.30 -6.31
CA HIS A 217 -7.69 9.34 -5.29
C HIS A 217 -8.13 7.99 -5.85
N PHE A 218 -8.77 7.95 -7.03
CA PHE A 218 -9.30 6.71 -7.60
C PHE A 218 -8.36 6.01 -8.58
N PHE A 219 -7.56 6.76 -9.35
CA PHE A 219 -6.73 6.16 -10.40
C PHE A 219 -5.24 6.14 -10.04
N VAL A 220 -4.73 7.22 -9.45
CA VAL A 220 -3.28 7.35 -9.15
C VAL A 220 -2.94 6.80 -7.77
N PHE A 221 -3.75 7.10 -6.77
CA PHE A 221 -3.50 6.79 -5.37
C PHE A 221 -3.47 5.28 -5.11
N PRO A 222 -4.36 4.42 -5.64
CA PRO A 222 -4.28 2.97 -5.36
C PRO A 222 -2.98 2.35 -5.89
N ARG A 223 -2.52 2.79 -7.07
CA ARG A 223 -1.26 2.30 -7.69
C ARG A 223 -0.01 2.85 -7.02
N THR A 224 -0.07 4.03 -6.40
CA THR A 224 1.09 4.70 -5.80
C THR A 224 1.10 4.68 -4.28
N ARG A 225 0.02 4.22 -3.62
CA ARG A 225 -0.15 4.22 -2.15
C ARG A 225 0.98 3.50 -1.43
N ALA A 226 1.41 2.33 -1.90
CA ALA A 226 2.53 1.60 -1.30
C ALA A 226 3.84 2.40 -1.39
N LYS A 227 4.11 3.04 -2.54
CA LYS A 227 5.30 3.87 -2.75
C LYS A 227 5.30 5.12 -1.87
N TRP A 228 4.16 5.80 -1.77
CA TRP A 228 3.99 6.97 -0.91
C TRP A 228 4.09 6.61 0.57
N TYR A 229 3.47 5.51 0.99
CA TYR A 229 3.57 5.02 2.37
C TYR A 229 5.02 4.68 2.74
N PHE A 230 5.72 3.97 1.86
CA PHE A 230 7.15 3.69 2.02
C PHE A 230 7.97 4.99 2.16
N CYS A 231 7.78 5.95 1.25
CA CYS A 231 8.49 7.23 1.27
C CYS A 231 8.22 8.01 2.58
N TYR A 232 6.95 8.13 2.97
CA TYR A 232 6.55 8.73 4.24
C TYR A 232 7.23 8.06 5.44
N ARG A 233 7.18 6.73 5.52
CA ARG A 233 7.79 5.96 6.63
C ARG A 233 9.31 6.11 6.66
N TYR A 234 9.94 6.10 5.49
CA TYR A 234 11.38 6.34 5.35
C TYR A 234 11.75 7.73 5.88
N CYS A 235 11.06 8.78 5.42
CA CYS A 235 11.27 10.16 5.89
C CYS A 235 11.06 10.29 7.40
N VAL A 236 10.02 9.67 7.94
CA VAL A 236 9.76 9.66 9.39
C VAL A 236 10.93 9.04 10.16
N LYS A 237 11.50 7.92 9.71
CA LYS A 237 12.68 7.29 10.33
C LYS A 237 13.93 8.16 10.24
N VAL A 238 14.16 8.83 9.11
CA VAL A 238 15.27 9.78 8.92
C VAL A 238 15.13 10.97 9.87
N ILE A 239 13.92 11.56 9.99
CA ILE A 239 13.65 12.66 10.92
C ILE A 239 13.88 12.21 12.36
N TYR A 240 13.42 11.02 12.74
CA TYR A 240 13.67 10.48 14.10
C TYR A 240 15.15 10.24 14.38
N ARG A 241 15.93 9.83 13.38
CA ARG A 241 17.40 9.72 13.49
C ARG A 241 18.03 11.10 13.72
N HIS A 242 17.66 12.10 12.92
CA HIS A 242 18.22 13.46 13.02
C HIS A 242 17.82 14.19 14.29
N ARG A 243 16.60 13.97 14.80
CA ARG A 243 16.15 14.53 16.07
C ARG A 243 16.89 13.97 17.29
N GLY A 244 17.88 13.08 17.07
CA GLY A 244 18.80 12.63 18.10
C GLY A 244 18.05 12.10 19.30
N ARG A 245 16.94 11.37 19.07
CA ARG A 245 16.20 10.75 20.17
C ARG A 245 17.23 9.96 20.94
N ARG A 246 17.54 10.41 22.16
CA ARG A 246 18.37 9.70 23.13
C ARG A 246 17.85 8.27 23.09
N SER A 247 18.55 7.36 22.40
CA SER A 247 18.37 5.93 22.66
C SER A 247 18.54 5.88 24.16
N SER A 248 17.49 5.53 24.92
CA SER A 248 17.50 5.59 26.39
C SER A 248 18.86 5.13 26.85
N SER A 249 19.69 6.12 27.15
CA SER A 249 21.11 5.92 27.30
C SER A 249 21.19 5.20 28.62
N THR A 250 21.98 4.14 28.63
CA THR A 250 22.34 3.42 29.85
C THR A 250 21.13 2.81 30.54
N ALA A 251 20.66 1.69 29.98
CA ALA A 251 20.77 0.47 30.77
C ALA A 251 22.19 0.47 31.37
N ARG A 252 22.33 0.98 32.60
CA ARG A 252 23.34 0.44 33.50
C ARG A 252 23.23 -1.06 33.27
N LEU A 253 24.32 -1.68 32.84
CA LEU A 253 24.47 -3.12 32.85
C LEU A 253 24.03 -3.55 34.25
N VAL A 254 22.75 -3.87 34.39
CA VAL A 254 22.24 -4.66 35.48
C VAL A 254 22.79 -6.01 35.13
N GLN A 255 24.06 -6.17 35.49
CA GLN A 255 24.74 -7.42 35.59
C GLN A 255 24.01 -8.12 36.72
N ASP A 256 22.80 -8.62 36.45
CA ASP A 256 22.00 -9.49 37.32
C ASP A 256 22.70 -10.85 37.35
N ASN A 257 23.92 -10.87 37.86
CA ASN A 257 24.14 -11.76 38.97
C ASN A 257 23.90 -10.87 40.19
N PRO A 258 22.99 -11.20 41.12
CA PRO A 258 23.13 -10.61 42.45
C PRO A 258 24.62 -10.76 42.80
N PRO A 259 25.30 -9.71 43.29
CA PRO A 259 26.64 -9.89 43.81
C PRO A 259 26.48 -11.02 44.81
N TYR A 260 26.97 -12.20 44.45
CA TYR A 260 27.09 -13.27 45.41
C TYR A 260 28.09 -12.68 46.37
N GLU A 261 27.58 -12.25 47.51
CA GLU A 261 28.35 -11.66 48.58
C GLU A 261 29.54 -12.59 48.72
N ASN A 262 30.73 -12.07 48.38
CA ASN A 262 31.98 -12.78 48.54
C ASN A 262 32.16 -12.89 50.05
N ASN A 263 31.44 -13.83 50.66
CA ASN A 263 31.74 -14.34 51.98
C ASN A 263 33.10 -14.97 51.80
N THR A 264 34.10 -14.16 52.15
CA THR A 264 35.48 -14.52 52.31
C THR A 264 35.56 -15.90 52.89
N ILE A 265 36.16 -16.76 52.09
CA ILE A 265 36.59 -18.13 52.34
C ILE A 265 36.93 -18.29 53.83
N PHE A 266 35.99 -18.81 54.63
CA PHE A 266 36.33 -19.53 55.85
C PHE A 266 36.91 -20.85 55.37
N ARG A 267 38.24 -20.89 55.31
CA ARG A 267 39.01 -22.08 55.00
C ARG A 267 39.07 -22.94 56.26
N ASP A 268 37.93 -23.45 56.71
CA ASP A 268 37.90 -24.40 57.82
C ASP A 268 38.40 -25.76 57.32
N THR A 269 39.46 -26.23 57.98
CA THR A 269 40.27 -27.40 57.65
C THR A 269 39.56 -28.73 57.95
N TYR A 270 38.24 -28.73 58.12
CA TYR A 270 37.42 -29.93 58.32
C TYR A 270 36.56 -30.17 57.08
N SER A 271 37.16 -30.84 56.09
CA SER A 271 36.40 -31.36 54.96
C SER A 271 35.39 -32.39 55.46
N ASP A 272 34.12 -32.04 55.35
CA ASP A 272 33.00 -32.93 55.63
C ASP A 272 33.12 -34.20 54.76
N ARG A 273 33.02 -35.40 55.35
CA ARG A 273 33.27 -36.69 54.65
C ARG A 273 32.42 -36.83 53.38
N LEU A 274 31.23 -36.23 53.38
CA LEU A 274 30.30 -36.20 52.25
C LEU A 274 30.83 -35.40 51.05
N SER A 275 31.52 -34.27 51.29
CA SER A 275 32.10 -33.46 50.21
C SER A 275 33.18 -34.21 49.42
N ARG A 276 33.98 -35.05 50.10
CA ARG A 276 34.99 -35.90 49.45
C ARG A 276 34.38 -37.05 48.65
N LEU A 277 33.17 -37.49 48.98
CA LEU A 277 32.45 -38.55 48.26
C LEU A 277 31.73 -38.03 47.01
N LEU A 278 31.36 -36.74 46.98
CA LEU A 278 30.69 -36.10 45.85
C LEU A 278 31.68 -35.72 44.72
N ILE A 279 32.59 -36.63 44.37
CA ILE A 279 33.43 -36.51 43.16
C ILE A 279 32.51 -36.53 41.92
N LEU A 280 32.92 -35.85 40.85
CA LEU A 280 32.09 -35.60 39.66
C LEU A 280 31.35 -36.87 39.17
N ASP A 281 32.01 -38.01 39.06
CA ASP A 281 31.38 -39.25 38.57
C ASP A 281 30.26 -39.76 39.48
N ILE A 282 30.49 -39.79 40.79
CA ILE A 282 29.50 -40.20 41.80
C ILE A 282 28.35 -39.20 41.82
N SER A 283 28.67 -37.91 41.79
CA SER A 283 27.65 -36.85 41.74
C SER A 283 26.78 -36.94 40.48
N THR A 284 27.30 -37.50 39.39
CA THR A 284 26.58 -37.65 38.12
C THR A 284 25.63 -38.84 38.13
N LEU A 285 26.05 -39.95 38.74
CA LEU A 285 25.19 -41.12 39.01
C LEU A 285 24.07 -40.78 40.00
N ILE A 286 24.37 -39.94 40.99
CA ILE A 286 23.36 -39.41 41.90
C ILE A 286 22.43 -38.47 41.13
N ALA A 287 22.98 -37.58 40.31
CA ALA A 287 22.20 -36.64 39.52
C ALA A 287 21.19 -37.32 38.59
N SER A 288 21.55 -38.46 37.98
CA SER A 288 20.61 -39.23 37.11
C SER A 288 19.37 -39.75 37.82
N ASN A 289 19.41 -39.87 39.14
CA ASN A 289 18.31 -40.33 39.96
C ASN A 289 17.63 -39.21 40.75
N LEU A 290 18.13 -37.97 40.63
CA LEU A 290 17.61 -36.81 41.33
C LEU A 290 16.99 -35.80 40.36
N HIS A 291 16.09 -34.98 40.88
CA HIS A 291 15.68 -33.78 40.17
C HIS A 291 16.75 -32.70 40.33
N TYR A 292 16.90 -31.84 39.31
CA TYR A 292 17.88 -30.74 39.38
C TYR A 292 17.68 -29.85 40.62
N THR A 293 16.43 -29.69 41.06
CA THR A 293 16.07 -28.95 42.27
C THR A 293 16.60 -29.60 43.54
N ASP A 294 16.75 -30.91 43.56
CA ASP A 294 17.25 -31.65 44.72
C ASP A 294 18.76 -31.46 44.83
N ILE A 295 19.47 -31.45 43.71
CA ILE A 295 20.89 -31.10 43.63
C ILE A 295 21.11 -29.65 44.09
N GLN A 296 20.24 -28.73 43.66
CA GLN A 296 20.30 -27.34 44.11
C GLN A 296 20.04 -27.24 45.62
N SER A 297 19.07 -27.97 46.15
CA SER A 297 18.77 -27.99 47.60
C SER A 297 19.92 -28.62 48.40
N LEU A 298 20.54 -29.68 47.89
CA LEU A 298 21.74 -30.31 48.46
C LEU A 298 22.90 -29.32 48.53
N SER A 299 23.07 -28.47 47.51
CA SER A 299 24.09 -27.41 47.53
C SER A 299 23.84 -26.31 48.57
N LEU A 300 22.61 -26.20 49.09
CA LEU A 300 22.30 -25.25 50.16
C LEU A 300 22.55 -25.83 51.56
N ALA A 301 22.74 -27.16 51.67
CA ALA A 301 22.95 -27.82 52.96
C ALA A 301 24.30 -27.47 53.61
N SER A 302 25.34 -27.19 52.81
CA SER A 302 26.68 -26.81 53.30
C SER A 302 27.46 -26.03 52.24
N SER A 303 28.29 -25.07 52.67
CA SER A 303 29.21 -24.33 51.80
C SER A 303 30.20 -25.24 51.07
N HIS A 304 30.69 -26.30 51.73
CA HIS A 304 31.61 -27.26 51.13
C HIS A 304 30.93 -28.11 50.05
N ILE A 305 29.70 -28.55 50.28
CA ILE A 305 28.90 -29.28 49.28
C ILE A 305 28.61 -28.38 48.09
N ARG A 306 28.30 -27.09 48.34
CA ARG A 306 28.13 -26.09 47.29
C ARG A 306 29.39 -25.93 46.44
N GLU A 307 30.56 -25.79 47.05
CA GLU A 307 31.81 -25.63 46.29
C GLU A 307 32.18 -26.90 45.52
N THR A 308 31.81 -28.07 46.04
CA THR A 308 32.02 -29.36 45.36
C THR A 308 31.11 -29.52 44.14
N LEU A 309 29.82 -29.21 44.28
CA LEU A 309 28.85 -29.32 43.19
C LEU A 309 28.94 -28.14 42.20
N PHE A 310 29.16 -26.93 42.68
CA PHE A 310 29.19 -25.70 41.89
C PHE A 310 30.44 -24.88 42.21
N PRO A 311 31.63 -25.35 41.82
CA PRO A 311 32.89 -24.66 42.12
C PRO A 311 32.92 -23.28 41.49
N THR A 312 33.34 -22.27 42.26
CA THR A 312 33.33 -20.85 41.89
C THR A 312 34.02 -20.54 40.56
N GLY A 313 35.09 -21.28 40.23
CA GLY A 313 35.81 -21.15 38.96
C GLY A 313 35.13 -21.80 37.74
N ASN A 314 34.21 -22.75 37.94
CA ASN A 314 33.61 -23.52 36.84
C ASN A 314 32.10 -23.82 37.00
N ILE A 315 31.37 -22.88 37.62
CA ILE A 315 29.93 -23.01 37.89
C ILE A 315 29.15 -23.37 36.62
N ARG A 316 29.50 -22.76 35.47
CA ARG A 316 28.75 -22.95 34.21
C ARG A 316 28.83 -24.38 33.68
N HIS A 317 30.00 -24.99 33.69
CA HIS A 317 30.18 -26.36 33.20
C HIS A 317 29.47 -27.36 34.09
N HIS A 318 29.66 -27.26 35.42
CA HIS A 318 29.00 -28.14 36.39
C HIS A 318 27.48 -27.97 36.38
N THR A 319 27.00 -26.74 36.29
CA THR A 319 25.56 -26.46 36.15
C THR A 319 24.98 -27.09 34.89
N ALA A 320 25.68 -26.97 33.74
CA ALA A 320 25.25 -27.61 32.51
C ALA A 320 25.26 -29.14 32.62
N HIS A 321 26.31 -29.69 33.25
CA HIS A 321 26.47 -31.13 33.46
C HIS A 321 25.35 -31.73 34.32
N PHE A 322 25.08 -31.14 35.49
CA PHE A 322 23.99 -31.59 36.35
C PHE A 322 22.63 -31.38 35.72
N ARG A 323 22.41 -30.32 34.93
CA ARG A 323 21.16 -30.13 34.17
C ARG A 323 20.94 -31.24 33.15
N LEU A 324 21.96 -31.57 32.36
CA LEU A 324 21.89 -32.62 31.35
C LEU A 324 21.58 -33.99 31.98
N ASN A 325 22.24 -34.27 33.10
CA ASN A 325 22.21 -35.58 33.73
C ASN A 325 21.11 -35.73 34.79
N SER A 326 20.42 -34.67 35.22
CA SER A 326 19.29 -34.76 36.17
C SER A 326 17.94 -34.82 35.49
N CYS A 327 16.97 -35.41 36.19
CA CYS A 327 15.65 -35.78 35.68
C CYS A 327 15.70 -36.78 34.51
N ASN A 328 14.74 -37.70 34.47
CA ASN A 328 14.62 -38.67 33.37
C ASN A 328 14.53 -37.94 32.00
N LEU A 329 15.15 -38.50 30.95
CA LEU A 329 15.40 -37.82 29.67
C LEU A 329 14.12 -37.50 28.87
N THR A 330 13.05 -38.23 29.12
CA THR A 330 11.77 -38.07 28.42
C THR A 330 10.95 -36.93 29.03
N GLY A 331 10.51 -35.97 28.21
CA GLY A 331 9.61 -34.89 28.66
C GLY A 331 10.30 -33.65 29.25
N LYS A 332 11.60 -33.43 29.01
CA LYS A 332 12.31 -32.26 29.54
C LYS A 332 11.82 -30.96 28.87
N THR A 333 11.16 -30.10 29.63
CA THR A 333 10.80 -28.72 29.23
C THR A 333 11.75 -27.70 29.91
N ARG A 334 11.54 -26.40 29.69
CA ARG A 334 12.29 -25.34 30.37
C ARG A 334 11.34 -24.45 31.16
N CYS A 335 11.77 -24.04 32.34
CA CYS A 335 11.06 -23.03 33.12
C CYS A 335 10.96 -21.73 32.31
N TRP A 336 9.73 -21.27 32.08
CA TRP A 336 9.43 -20.05 31.33
C TRP A 336 10.21 -18.85 31.88
N HIS A 337 10.28 -18.70 33.20
CA HIS A 337 11.01 -17.59 33.81
C HIS A 337 12.52 -17.80 33.85
N CYS A 338 13.04 -18.80 34.57
CA CYS A 338 14.49 -18.93 34.84
C CYS A 338 15.27 -19.77 33.82
N GLN A 339 14.60 -20.43 32.87
CA GLN A 339 15.20 -21.28 31.83
C GLN A 339 15.94 -22.54 32.36
N ILE A 340 15.76 -22.91 33.63
CA ILE A 340 16.17 -24.21 34.17
C ILE A 340 15.36 -25.32 33.51
N GLN A 341 15.97 -26.49 33.26
CA GLN A 341 15.27 -27.66 32.72
C GLN A 341 14.29 -28.23 33.76
N LEU A 342 13.10 -28.63 33.30
CA LEU A 342 12.03 -29.17 34.11
C LEU A 342 11.64 -30.54 33.58
N CYS A 343 11.41 -31.48 34.50
CA CYS A 343 10.67 -32.70 34.25
C CYS A 343 9.18 -32.48 34.52
N ASP A 344 8.32 -33.41 34.12
CA ASP A 344 6.88 -33.35 34.39
C ASP A 344 6.55 -33.24 35.89
N GLY A 345 7.34 -33.91 36.76
CA GLY A 345 7.19 -33.79 38.23
C GLY A 345 7.79 -32.52 38.84
N CYS A 346 8.60 -31.78 38.09
CA CYS A 346 9.38 -30.63 38.57
C CYS A 346 8.72 -29.29 38.21
N GLY A 347 7.87 -29.32 37.17
CA GLY A 347 7.23 -28.15 36.60
C GLY A 347 5.81 -27.98 37.11
N PHE A 348 5.38 -26.73 37.22
CA PHE A 348 4.01 -26.37 37.51
C PHE A 348 3.47 -25.53 36.37
N GLU A 349 2.30 -25.93 35.88
CA GLU A 349 1.58 -25.14 34.90
C GLU A 349 0.95 -23.92 35.58
N ARG A 350 1.17 -22.75 35.00
CA ARG A 350 0.58 -21.49 35.48
C ARG A 350 0.16 -20.65 34.29
N GLU A 351 -1.01 -20.04 34.39
CA GLU A 351 -1.45 -19.04 33.41
C GLU A 351 -0.68 -17.75 33.63
N LEU A 352 0.20 -17.44 32.68
CA LEU A 352 1.01 -16.24 32.67
C LEU A 352 0.78 -15.50 31.36
N ARG A 353 0.83 -14.16 31.42
CA ARG A 353 0.77 -13.34 30.21
C ARG A 353 2.15 -13.30 29.58
N ASP A 354 2.22 -13.53 28.27
CA ASP A 354 3.47 -13.35 27.54
C ASP A 354 3.94 -11.90 27.62
N THR A 355 5.26 -11.71 27.74
CA THR A 355 5.82 -10.36 27.79
C THR A 355 5.73 -9.75 26.39
N PRO A 356 5.39 -8.45 26.26
CA PRO A 356 5.41 -7.78 24.97
C PRO A 356 6.77 -7.93 24.27
N THR A 357 7.86 -7.93 25.03
CA THR A 357 9.22 -8.08 24.47
C THR A 357 9.47 -9.49 23.93
N SER A 358 9.04 -10.55 24.61
CA SER A 358 9.19 -11.94 24.10
C SER A 358 8.44 -12.13 22.79
N LEU A 359 7.20 -11.64 22.72
CA LEU A 359 6.39 -11.72 21.51
C LEU A 359 7.05 -10.98 20.35
N HIS A 360 7.62 -9.80 20.61
CA HIS A 360 8.37 -9.04 19.61
C HIS A 360 9.69 -9.70 19.20
N LEU A 361 10.41 -10.36 20.10
CA LEU A 361 11.63 -11.12 19.78
C LEU A 361 11.37 -12.32 18.88
N GLU A 362 10.27 -13.02 19.13
CA GLU A 362 9.92 -14.24 18.41
C GLU A 362 9.28 -13.92 17.07
N ASP A 363 8.28 -13.06 17.05
CA ASP A 363 7.45 -12.81 15.87
C ASP A 363 7.95 -11.67 14.99
N CYS A 364 8.72 -10.69 15.49
CA CYS A 364 9.17 -9.57 14.66
C CYS A 364 10.58 -9.83 14.14
N LYS A 365 10.71 -9.91 12.81
CA LYS A 365 11.99 -10.14 12.14
C LYS A 365 12.39 -8.95 11.28
N PRO A 366 13.69 -8.64 11.19
CA PRO A 366 14.14 -7.50 10.41
C PRO A 366 14.22 -7.86 8.92
N ARG A 367 13.84 -6.91 8.06
CA ARG A 367 13.91 -7.01 6.60
C ARG A 367 14.78 -5.88 6.03
N CYS A 368 15.43 -6.16 4.90
CA CYS A 368 16.11 -5.13 4.13
C CYS A 368 15.08 -4.22 3.45
N THR A 369 15.51 -3.03 3.06
CA THR A 369 14.65 -2.02 2.43
C THR A 369 13.99 -2.54 1.16
N THR A 370 14.73 -3.30 0.35
CA THR A 370 14.22 -3.92 -0.89
C THR A 370 13.11 -4.92 -0.59
N CYS A 371 13.38 -5.91 0.26
CA CYS A 371 12.37 -6.92 0.61
C CYS A 371 11.14 -6.30 1.29
N TYR A 372 11.32 -5.27 2.14
CA TYR A 372 10.19 -4.57 2.76
C TYR A 372 9.29 -3.89 1.71
N LYS A 373 9.89 -3.19 0.73
CA LYS A 373 9.15 -2.51 -0.34
C LYS A 373 8.26 -3.47 -1.14
N ASP A 374 8.73 -4.69 -1.36
CA ASP A 374 8.00 -5.72 -2.10
C ASP A 374 6.86 -6.34 -1.28
N THR A 375 6.96 -6.35 0.05
CA THR A 375 5.93 -7.00 0.89
C THR A 375 4.80 -6.07 1.32
N THR A 376 5.04 -4.76 1.42
CA THR A 376 4.03 -3.88 2.04
C THR A 376 2.96 -3.39 1.08
N SER A 377 1.77 -3.97 1.18
CA SER A 377 0.53 -3.56 0.49
C SER A 377 -0.18 -2.34 1.11
N GLY A 378 0.52 -1.49 1.86
CA GLY A 378 -0.02 -0.22 2.37
C GLY A 378 -1.00 -0.32 3.56
N GLN A 379 -0.84 -1.34 4.42
CA GLN A 379 -1.65 -1.54 5.63
C GLN A 379 -1.02 -0.97 6.91
N SER A 380 -1.89 -0.78 7.92
CA SER A 380 -1.59 -0.20 9.23
C SER A 380 -0.60 -1.02 10.07
N SER A 381 -0.09 -0.41 11.15
CA SER A 381 0.87 -1.03 12.07
C SER A 381 0.37 -2.36 12.65
N CYS A 382 1.32 -3.25 12.98
CA CYS A 382 1.06 -4.49 13.70
C CYS A 382 0.25 -4.23 14.99
N LYS A 383 -0.79 -5.05 15.23
CA LYS A 383 -1.68 -4.99 16.41
C LYS A 383 -1.61 -6.26 17.28
N CYS A 384 -0.54 -7.05 17.19
CA CYS A 384 -0.39 -8.25 18.01
C CYS A 384 -0.43 -7.88 19.50
N ARG A 385 -1.30 -8.55 20.26
CA ARG A 385 -1.45 -8.37 21.71
C ARG A 385 -0.86 -9.59 22.42
N PRO A 386 -0.27 -9.43 23.60
CA PRO A 386 0.13 -10.56 24.43
C PRO A 386 -1.11 -11.36 24.86
N TYR A 387 -1.00 -12.69 24.77
CA TYR A 387 -2.05 -13.62 25.18
C TYR A 387 -1.72 -14.18 26.56
N LEU A 388 -2.73 -14.62 27.31
CA LEU A 388 -2.51 -15.52 28.44
C LEU A 388 -2.24 -16.91 27.89
N THR A 389 -1.11 -17.47 28.26
CA THR A 389 -0.68 -18.80 27.86
C THR A 389 -0.36 -19.61 29.10
N LYS A 390 -0.62 -20.92 29.03
CA LYS A 390 -0.21 -21.84 30.08
C LYS A 390 1.28 -22.08 29.95
N GLN A 391 2.03 -21.68 30.99
CA GLN A 391 3.47 -21.69 31.00
C GLN A 391 3.98 -22.58 32.13
N MET A 392 5.03 -23.36 31.85
CA MET A 392 5.67 -24.20 32.85
C MET A 392 6.69 -23.40 33.66
N VAL A 393 6.55 -23.39 34.98
CA VAL A 393 7.49 -22.75 35.91
C VAL A 393 8.05 -23.74 36.92
N CYS A 394 9.28 -23.52 37.38
CA CYS A 394 9.89 -24.38 38.39
C CYS A 394 9.28 -24.16 39.79
N VAL A 395 9.50 -25.10 40.72
CA VAL A 395 9.09 -25.01 42.13
C VAL A 395 9.42 -23.65 42.76
N ASN A 396 10.64 -23.14 42.53
CA ASN A 396 11.09 -21.89 43.11
C ASN A 396 10.40 -20.67 42.49
N CYS A 397 10.23 -20.65 41.17
CA CYS A 397 9.51 -19.59 40.47
C CYS A 397 8.01 -19.59 40.80
N ARG A 398 7.43 -20.75 41.11
CA ARG A 398 6.03 -20.86 41.52
C ARG A 398 5.72 -20.01 42.76
N LYS A 399 6.67 -19.89 43.69
CA LYS A 399 6.54 -19.11 44.93
C LYS A 399 6.46 -17.59 44.68
N LEU A 400 6.88 -17.13 43.51
CA LEU A 400 6.85 -15.70 43.16
C LEU A 400 5.47 -15.27 42.64
N PRO A 401 5.02 -14.03 42.90
CA PRO A 401 3.83 -13.45 42.29
C PRO A 401 3.93 -13.39 40.75
N SER A 402 2.79 -13.48 40.07
CA SER A 402 2.75 -13.48 38.60
C SER A 402 3.34 -12.19 38.02
N GLU A 403 3.07 -11.01 38.63
CA GLU A 403 3.59 -9.75 38.11
C GLU A 403 5.12 -9.67 38.19
N VAL A 404 5.71 -10.22 39.26
CA VAL A 404 7.16 -10.27 39.45
C VAL A 404 7.81 -11.17 38.39
N LEU A 405 7.24 -12.35 38.15
CA LEU A 405 7.73 -13.28 37.12
C LEU A 405 7.72 -12.65 35.73
N VAL A 406 6.63 -11.97 35.37
CA VAL A 406 6.46 -11.29 34.07
C VAL A 406 7.44 -10.11 33.95
N THR A 407 7.59 -9.30 35.00
CA THR A 407 8.48 -8.14 35.00
C THR A 407 9.95 -8.53 34.83
N HIS A 408 10.41 -9.52 35.59
CA HIS A 408 11.77 -10.04 35.47
C HIS A 408 12.03 -10.69 34.11
N ARG A 409 11.03 -11.42 33.58
CA ARG A 409 11.14 -12.03 32.26
C ARG A 409 11.26 -10.94 31.18
N ASP A 410 10.44 -9.90 31.24
CA ASP A 410 10.46 -8.79 30.30
C ASP A 410 11.79 -8.03 30.35
N ALA A 411 12.33 -7.78 31.55
CA ALA A 411 13.65 -7.18 31.73
C ALA A 411 14.77 -8.01 31.08
N ARG A 412 14.74 -9.34 31.27
CA ARG A 412 15.69 -10.25 30.64
C ARG A 412 15.56 -10.28 29.12
N ASP A 413 14.33 -10.32 28.62
CA ASP A 413 14.05 -10.34 27.19
C ASP A 413 14.49 -9.02 26.54
N ARG A 414 14.31 -7.87 27.21
CA ARG A 414 14.87 -6.58 26.76
C ARG A 414 16.39 -6.63 26.66
N ALA A 415 17.07 -7.13 27.69
CA ALA A 415 18.53 -7.27 27.67
C ALA A 415 19.02 -8.26 26.58
N LYS A 416 18.22 -9.27 26.23
CA LYS A 416 18.52 -10.19 25.12
C LYS A 416 18.31 -9.49 23.77
N LEU A 417 17.24 -8.71 23.64
CA LEU A 417 16.97 -7.92 22.45
C LEU A 417 18.07 -6.90 22.20
N GLU A 418 18.45 -6.10 23.19
CA GLU A 418 19.53 -5.13 23.09
C GLU A 418 20.83 -5.77 22.61
N ARG A 419 21.21 -6.93 23.17
CA ARG A 419 22.37 -7.70 22.68
C ARG A 419 22.25 -8.15 21.23
N SER A 420 21.07 -8.60 20.83
CA SER A 420 20.80 -9.04 19.45
C SER A 420 20.84 -7.87 18.47
N LEU A 421 20.46 -6.67 18.91
CA LEU A 421 20.46 -5.44 18.10
C LEU A 421 21.86 -4.90 17.83
N MET A 422 22.84 -5.23 18.66
CA MET A 422 24.25 -4.84 18.47
C MET A 422 24.97 -5.74 17.46
N GLN A 423 24.42 -6.91 17.13
CA GLN A 423 25.02 -7.84 16.19
C GLN A 423 24.50 -7.59 14.76
N PRO A 424 25.29 -7.90 13.72
CA PRO A 424 24.80 -7.93 12.35
C PRO A 424 23.66 -8.94 12.24
N VAL A 425 22.45 -8.47 11.92
CA VAL A 425 21.28 -9.34 11.77
C VAL A 425 21.02 -9.58 10.28
N PRO A 426 20.84 -10.84 9.83
CA PRO A 426 20.46 -11.13 8.46
C PRO A 426 19.00 -10.73 8.21
N CYS A 427 18.69 -10.37 6.96
CA CYS A 427 17.33 -10.16 6.51
C CYS A 427 16.54 -11.47 6.62
N SER A 428 15.37 -11.43 7.25
CA SER A 428 14.53 -12.61 7.42
C SER A 428 13.90 -13.16 6.15
N HIS A 429 14.00 -12.43 5.02
CA HIS A 429 13.40 -12.83 3.75
C HIS A 429 14.46 -13.31 2.76
N CYS A 430 15.50 -12.52 2.51
CA CYS A 430 16.57 -12.89 1.57
C CYS A 430 17.84 -13.43 2.22
N GLY A 431 17.95 -13.44 3.56
CA GLY A 431 19.15 -13.89 4.28
C GLY A 431 20.34 -12.94 4.23
N ALA A 432 20.35 -11.94 3.34
CA ALA A 432 21.45 -10.99 3.21
C ALA A 432 21.71 -10.21 4.51
N GLY A 433 22.97 -9.99 4.84
CA GLY A 433 23.37 -9.17 5.99
C GLY A 433 22.82 -7.75 5.86
N LEU A 434 22.15 -7.26 6.91
CA LEU A 434 21.63 -5.89 6.90
C LEU A 434 22.75 -4.89 7.18
N GLU A 435 22.77 -3.78 6.42
CA GLU A 435 23.79 -2.72 6.51
C GLU A 435 24.01 -2.23 7.95
N THR A 436 25.26 -2.00 8.34
CA THR A 436 25.60 -1.51 9.69
C THR A 436 25.13 -0.08 9.95
N ASP A 437 24.92 0.72 8.91
CA ASP A 437 24.31 2.05 9.01
C ASP A 437 23.14 2.22 8.02
N GLY A 438 21.94 1.81 8.42
CA GLY A 438 20.75 1.97 7.60
C GLY A 438 19.44 1.79 8.37
N PRO A 439 18.30 2.12 7.73
CA PRO A 439 17.00 1.91 8.33
C PRO A 439 16.75 0.42 8.58
N ARG A 440 16.08 0.12 9.69
CA ARG A 440 15.66 -1.23 10.06
C ARG A 440 14.15 -1.36 9.92
N TRP A 441 13.70 -2.36 9.17
CA TRP A 441 12.29 -2.64 8.95
C TRP A 441 11.89 -3.90 9.70
N TRP A 442 11.11 -3.76 10.77
CA TRP A 442 10.67 -4.88 11.58
C TRP A 442 9.29 -5.32 11.11
N VAL A 443 9.19 -6.56 10.62
CA VAL A 443 7.93 -7.12 10.11
C VAL A 443 7.53 -8.29 10.99
N CYS A 444 6.29 -8.27 11.46
CA CYS A 444 5.74 -9.37 12.24
C CYS A 444 5.43 -10.56 11.31
N THR A 445 5.92 -11.74 11.64
CA THR A 445 5.70 -12.98 10.88
C THR A 445 4.26 -13.45 10.91
N ARG A 446 3.50 -13.14 11.98
CA ARG A 446 2.09 -13.55 12.11
C ARG A 446 1.12 -12.72 11.26
N CYS A 447 1.35 -11.41 11.16
CA CYS A 447 0.42 -10.51 10.48
C CYS A 447 1.02 -9.80 9.26
N GLU A 448 2.29 -10.06 8.95
CA GLU A 448 3.05 -9.50 7.82
C GLU A 448 3.08 -7.97 7.76
N ARG A 449 2.76 -7.31 8.87
CA ARG A 449 2.75 -5.85 9.00
C ARG A 449 3.99 -5.33 9.69
N GLU A 450 4.33 -4.06 9.39
CA GLU A 450 5.42 -3.37 10.08
C GLU A 450 5.09 -3.23 11.57
N CYS A 451 6.03 -3.64 12.42
CA CYS A 451 6.00 -3.39 13.84
C CYS A 451 6.52 -1.97 14.11
N ALA A 452 5.65 -1.12 14.67
CA ALA A 452 5.99 0.26 15.04
C ALA A 452 6.32 0.40 16.55
N ASN A 453 6.50 -0.71 17.27
CA ASN A 453 6.82 -0.68 18.69
C ASN A 453 8.22 -0.09 18.90
N HIS A 454 8.37 0.77 19.91
CA HIS A 454 9.60 1.45 20.28
C HIS A 454 10.71 0.50 20.76
N ILE A 455 10.34 -0.73 21.12
CA ILE A 455 11.25 -1.82 21.48
C ILE A 455 12.23 -2.14 20.34
N HIS A 456 11.81 -1.95 19.09
CA HIS A 456 12.64 -2.15 17.91
C HIS A 456 13.24 -0.82 17.42
N PRO A 457 14.57 -0.71 17.29
CA PRO A 457 15.16 0.50 16.75
C PRO A 457 14.82 0.64 15.27
N GLY A 458 14.35 1.81 14.87
CA GLY A 458 14.03 2.12 13.47
C GLY A 458 15.27 2.28 12.58
N TRP A 459 16.46 2.34 13.17
CA TRP A 459 17.74 2.52 12.51
C TRP A 459 18.80 1.63 13.17
N ALA A 460 19.81 1.20 12.41
CA ALA A 460 20.96 0.52 12.98
C ALA A 460 21.68 1.44 13.99
N PRO A 461 22.13 0.94 15.16
CA PRO A 461 22.95 1.73 16.06
C PRO A 461 24.25 2.13 15.34
N LYS A 462 24.71 3.37 15.53
CA LYS A 462 26.02 3.77 15.02
C LYS A 462 27.07 2.87 15.68
N SER A 463 27.89 2.20 14.89
CA SER A 463 29.06 1.50 15.45
C SER A 463 29.91 2.53 16.17
N ALA A 464 30.14 2.32 17.47
CA ALA A 464 31.17 3.03 18.20
C ALA A 464 32.51 2.48 17.70
N VAL A 465 33.00 3.07 16.61
CA VAL A 465 34.38 2.89 16.15
C VAL A 465 35.23 3.89 16.90
#